data_AF-A0A379XRL8-F1
#
_entry.id   AF-A0A379XRL8-F1
#
_cell.length_a   1.000
_cell.length_b   1.000
_cell.length_c   1.000
_cell.angle_alpha   90.00
_cell.angle_beta   90.00
_cell.angle_gamma   90.00
#
_symmetry.space_group_name_H-M   'P 1'
#
loop_
_entity.id
_entity.type
_entity.pdbx_description
1 polymer ?
#
loop_
_entity_poly.entity_id
_entity_poly.type
_entity_poly.pdbx_seq_one_letter_code
_entity_poly.pdbx_strand_id
1 'polypeptide(L)'
;MAKTLLRSGNLDDYQAVGGGGQAVFESALQIRETLRLRKQQAMVDCLAIPQLNDNGDRVDWYSPIEGQAMAWKAADEETRFRALRYLASTFESAAALSRKKPAIR
;
A
#
# COMPACT_ATOMS: atom_id res chain seq x y z
N MET A 1 -15.31 12.84 -4.52
CA MET A 1 -14.45 13.45 -3.49
C MET A 1 -12.99 13.36 -3.95
N ALA A 2 -12.13 14.29 -3.55
CA ALA A 2 -10.72 14.29 -3.95
C ALA A 2 -9.97 13.14 -3.25
N LYS A 3 -9.10 12.42 -3.98
CA LYS A 3 -8.24 11.38 -3.40
C LYS A 3 -7.19 12.03 -2.50
N THR A 4 -6.99 11.48 -1.31
CA THR A 4 -6.01 12.02 -0.35
C THR A 4 -4.60 11.63 -0.77
N LEU A 5 -3.82 12.62 -1.24
CA LEU A 5 -2.40 12.44 -1.55
C LEU A 5 -1.61 12.24 -0.25
N LEU A 6 -0.87 11.13 -0.15
CA LEU A 6 -0.04 10.80 1.00
C LEU A 6 1.40 11.27 0.80
N ARG A 7 1.95 10.99 -0.38
CA ARG A 7 3.34 11.32 -0.74
C ARG A 7 3.46 11.42 -2.25
N SER A 8 4.26 12.37 -2.71
CA SER A 8 4.79 12.42 -4.08
C SER A 8 6.30 12.20 -4.02
N GLY A 9 6.86 11.47 -4.99
CA GLY A 9 8.29 11.23 -5.09
C GLY A 9 8.74 11.10 -6.55
N ASN A 10 10.00 11.44 -6.82
CA ASN A 10 10.60 11.20 -8.13
C ASN A 10 10.75 9.69 -8.33
N LEU A 11 10.54 9.19 -9.55
CA LEU A 11 10.81 7.81 -9.92
C LEU A 11 12.23 7.36 -9.54
N ASP A 12 13.20 8.25 -9.64
CA ASP A 12 14.61 8.00 -9.29
C ASP A 12 14.80 7.67 -7.80
N ASP A 13 13.84 8.04 -6.93
CA ASP A 13 13.87 7.75 -5.49
C ASP A 13 13.41 6.30 -5.18
N TYR A 14 12.87 5.57 -6.15
CA TYR A 14 12.31 4.22 -5.95
C TYR A 14 13.19 3.14 -6.55
N GLN A 15 13.79 2.33 -5.66
CA GLN A 15 14.61 1.21 -6.08
C GLN A 15 13.77 0.09 -6.71
N ALA A 16 14.10 -0.29 -7.94
CA ALA A 16 13.53 -1.46 -8.59
C ALA A 16 13.99 -2.74 -7.86
N VAL A 17 13.05 -3.50 -7.30
CA VAL A 17 13.35 -4.79 -6.61
C VAL A 17 12.61 -5.99 -7.23
N GLY A 18 11.97 -5.81 -8.39
CA GLY A 18 11.39 -6.91 -9.17
C GLY A 18 12.44 -7.62 -10.02
N GLY A 19 12.23 -8.92 -10.29
CA GLY A 19 13.04 -9.66 -11.26
C GLY A 19 12.96 -8.99 -12.64
N GLY A 20 14.06 -8.38 -13.10
CA GLY A 20 14.13 -7.61 -14.34
C GLY A 20 14.29 -6.09 -14.18
N GLY A 21 14.39 -5.55 -12.96
CA GLY A 21 14.56 -4.10 -12.76
C GLY A 21 13.25 -3.32 -12.89
N GLN A 22 12.10 -4.00 -12.77
CA GLN A 22 10.79 -3.39 -12.82
C GLN A 22 10.46 -2.70 -11.49
N ALA A 23 9.93 -1.49 -11.56
CA ALA A 23 9.64 -0.70 -10.37
C ALA A 23 8.45 -1.30 -9.60
N VAL A 24 8.52 -1.32 -8.27
CA VAL A 24 7.54 -1.98 -7.39
C VAL A 24 6.13 -1.44 -7.59
N PHE A 25 6.00 -0.15 -7.93
CA PHE A 25 4.71 0.49 -8.14
C PHE A 25 3.96 -0.07 -9.37
N GLU A 26 4.65 -0.61 -10.37
CA GLU A 26 4.00 -1.19 -11.56
C GLU A 26 3.22 -2.47 -11.21
N SER A 27 3.75 -3.25 -10.26
CA SER A 27 3.06 -4.44 -9.73
C SER A 27 1.97 -4.09 -8.71
N ALA A 28 1.91 -2.85 -8.21
CA ALA A 28 1.07 -2.50 -7.07
C ALA A 28 -0.42 -2.71 -7.36
N LEU A 29 -0.91 -2.33 -8.54
CA LEU A 29 -2.32 -2.54 -8.91
C LEU A 29 -2.67 -4.03 -8.97
N GLN A 30 -1.79 -4.85 -9.53
CA GLN A 30 -2.00 -6.30 -9.64
C GLN A 30 -2.01 -6.97 -8.26
N ILE A 31 -1.09 -6.58 -7.37
CA ILE A 31 -1.03 -7.08 -5.99
C ILE A 31 -2.31 -6.71 -5.24
N ARG A 32 -2.75 -5.45 -5.33
CA ARG A 32 -3.98 -4.96 -4.68
C ARG A 32 -5.21 -5.72 -5.19
N GLU A 33 -5.32 -5.91 -6.50
CA GLU A 33 -6.46 -6.63 -7.09
C GLU A 33 -6.46 -8.10 -6.67
N THR A 34 -5.29 -8.74 -6.64
CA THR A 34 -5.15 -10.12 -6.16
C THR A 34 -5.60 -10.25 -4.70
N LEU A 35 -5.22 -9.31 -3.83
CA LEU A 35 -5.64 -9.29 -2.43
C LEU A 35 -7.16 -9.07 -2.30
N ARG A 36 -7.73 -8.18 -3.10
CA ARG A 36 -9.18 -7.92 -3.16
C ARG A 36 -9.96 -9.19 -3.54
N LEU A 37 -9.51 -9.89 -4.59
CA LEU A 37 -10.10 -11.16 -5.03
C LEU A 37 -9.99 -12.26 -3.97
N ARG A 38 -8.92 -12.25 -3.17
CA ARG A 38 -8.73 -13.15 -2.01
C ARG A 38 -9.46 -12.69 -0.74
N LYS A 39 -10.33 -11.67 -0.84
CA LYS A 39 -11.09 -11.07 0.27
C LYS A 39 -10.19 -10.54 1.40
N GLN A 40 -8.98 -10.09 1.09
CA GLN A 40 -8.02 -9.54 2.04
C GLN A 40 -8.12 -8.01 2.11
N GLN A 41 -9.32 -7.47 2.38
CA GLN A 41 -9.58 -6.03 2.29
C GLN A 41 -8.70 -5.21 3.25
N ALA A 42 -8.48 -5.70 4.49
CA ALA A 42 -7.62 -5.01 5.45
C ALA A 42 -6.20 -4.78 4.93
N MET A 43 -5.65 -5.74 4.17
CA MET A 43 -4.35 -5.59 3.52
C MET A 43 -4.39 -4.59 2.35
N VAL A 44 -5.48 -4.58 1.57
CA VAL A 44 -5.69 -3.61 0.49
C VAL A 44 -5.75 -2.18 1.04
N ASP A 45 -6.38 -1.99 2.20
CA ASP A 45 -6.54 -0.67 2.83
C ASP A 45 -5.22 -0.16 3.45
N CYS A 46 -4.25 -1.04 3.71
CA CYS A 46 -2.91 -0.65 4.15
C CYS A 46 -1.93 -0.32 3.01
N LEU A 47 -2.29 -0.61 1.76
CA LEU A 47 -1.43 -0.34 0.61
C LEU A 47 -1.83 0.98 -0.05
N ALA A 48 -0.90 1.92 -0.20
CA ALA A 48 -1.17 3.13 -0.97
C ALA A 48 -1.36 2.80 -2.46
N ILE A 49 -2.07 3.67 -3.18
CA ILE A 49 -2.32 3.54 -4.62
C ILE A 49 -1.32 4.45 -5.37
N PRO A 50 -0.27 3.90 -6.00
CA PRO A 50 0.61 4.70 -6.84
C PRO A 50 -0.10 5.09 -8.14
N GLN A 51 0.07 6.34 -8.55
CA GLN A 51 -0.33 6.86 -9.85
C GLN A 51 0.85 7.61 -10.45
N LEU A 52 1.23 7.27 -11.67
CA LEU A 52 2.18 8.07 -12.43
C LEU A 52 1.51 9.41 -12.80
N ASN A 53 2.30 10.48 -12.77
CA ASN A 53 1.86 11.75 -13.34
C ASN A 53 1.89 11.70 -14.88
N ASP A 54 1.29 12.70 -15.51
CA ASP A 54 1.16 12.77 -16.98
C ASP A 54 2.51 12.78 -17.71
N ASN A 55 3.56 13.28 -17.04
CA ASN A 55 4.93 13.33 -17.58
C ASN A 55 5.69 12.00 -17.40
N GLY A 56 5.16 11.08 -16.59
CA GLY A 56 5.80 9.80 -16.29
C GLY A 56 7.14 9.92 -15.57
N ASP A 57 7.42 11.04 -14.88
CA ASP A 57 8.65 11.28 -14.11
C ASP A 57 8.45 11.20 -12.59
N ARG A 58 7.18 11.16 -12.13
CA ARG A 58 6.83 11.11 -10.71
C ARG A 58 5.74 10.10 -10.42
N VAL A 59 5.77 9.58 -9.20
CA VAL A 59 4.72 8.71 -8.66
C VAL A 59 4.07 9.40 -7.47
N ASP A 60 2.78 9.63 -7.59
CA ASP A 60 1.91 10.10 -6.53
C ASP A 60 1.25 8.91 -5.82
N TRP A 61 1.40 8.84 -4.51
CA TRP A 61 0.83 7.79 -3.68
C TRP A 61 -0.41 8.31 -2.98
N TYR A 62 -1.56 7.75 -3.33
CA TYR A 62 -2.86 8.13 -2.76
C TYR A 62 -3.33 7.14 -1.70
N SER A 63 -4.12 7.64 -0.75
CA SER A 63 -4.83 6.82 0.23
C SER A 63 -5.83 5.90 -0.48
N PRO A 64 -5.90 4.61 -0.09
CA PRO A 64 -6.92 3.69 -0.60
C PRO A 64 -8.29 3.90 0.04
N ILE A 65 -8.35 4.62 1.18
CA ILE A 65 -9.56 4.93 1.92
C ILE A 65 -9.83 6.43 1.92
N GLU A 66 -11.10 6.80 2.04
CA GLU A 66 -11.50 8.20 2.21
C GLU A 66 -11.09 8.73 3.60
N GLY A 67 -10.89 10.05 3.69
CA GLY A 67 -10.50 10.72 4.93
C GLY A 67 -9.26 11.60 4.76
N GLN A 68 -8.82 12.22 5.85
CA GLN A 68 -7.64 13.08 5.85
C GLN A 68 -6.44 12.35 6.43
N ALA A 69 -5.28 12.52 5.80
CA ALA A 69 -4.02 12.04 6.35
C ALA A 69 -3.59 12.95 7.51
N MET A 70 -3.20 12.35 8.63
CA MET A 70 -2.65 13.08 9.77
C MET A 70 -1.19 12.68 9.98
N ALA A 71 -0.36 13.65 10.37
CA ALA A 71 1.02 13.35 10.74
C ALA A 71 1.04 12.48 12.00
N TRP A 72 1.92 11.48 12.04
CA TRP A 72 2.03 10.56 13.18
C TRP A 72 2.27 11.29 14.52
N LYS A 73 3.07 12.35 14.51
CA LYS A 73 3.36 13.18 15.69
C LYS A 73 2.14 13.99 16.18
N ALA A 74 1.18 14.25 15.30
CA ALA A 74 -0.05 14.99 15.62
C ALA A 74 -1.18 14.07 16.12
N ALA A 75 -1.03 12.75 16.00
CA ALA A 75 -2.02 11.79 16.49
C ALA A 75 -1.92 11.62 18.01
N ASP A 76 -3.07 11.61 18.68
CA ASP A 76 -3.15 11.26 20.10
C ASP A 76 -2.73 9.80 20.36
N GLU A 77 -2.55 9.46 21.63
CA GLU A 77 -2.06 8.13 22.03
C GLU A 77 -3.05 7.02 21.65
N GLU A 78 -4.35 7.26 21.81
CA GLU A 78 -5.38 6.28 21.48
C GLU A 78 -5.42 5.98 19.98
N THR A 79 -5.34 7.00 19.14
CA THR A 79 -5.27 6.89 17.68
C THR A 79 -4.02 6.12 17.26
N ARG A 80 -2.87 6.45 17.84
CA ARG A 80 -1.61 5.72 17.58
C ARG A 80 -1.72 4.26 17.99
N PHE A 81 -2.28 3.97 19.17
CA PHE A 81 -2.49 2.61 19.65
C PHE A 81 -3.39 1.79 18.71
N ARG A 82 -4.55 2.35 18.32
CA ARG A 82 -5.49 1.71 17.39
C ARG A 82 -4.83 1.45 16.02
N ALA A 83 -4.09 2.43 15.49
CA ALA A 83 -3.39 2.31 14.22
C ALA A 83 -2.30 1.22 14.26
N LEU A 84 -1.47 1.18 15.30
CA LEU A 84 -0.44 0.15 15.46
C LEU A 84 -1.04 -1.24 15.60
N ARG A 85 -2.11 -1.39 16.39
CA ARG A 85 -2.80 -2.69 16.56
C ARG A 85 -3.36 -3.19 15.23
N TYR A 86 -3.99 -2.30 14.47
CA TYR A 86 -4.52 -2.61 13.15
C TYR A 86 -3.39 -3.04 12.19
N LEU A 87 -2.31 -2.27 12.13
CA LEU A 87 -1.15 -2.57 11.28
C LEU A 87 -0.50 -3.91 11.64
N ALA A 88 -0.30 -4.19 12.94
CA ALA A 88 0.27 -5.45 13.41
C ALA A 88 -0.58 -6.65 12.99
N SER A 89 -1.90 -6.59 13.19
CA SER A 89 -2.81 -7.67 12.79
C SER A 89 -2.83 -7.90 11.26
N THR A 90 -2.71 -6.82 10.48
CA THR A 90 -2.64 -6.89 9.03
C THR A 90 -1.32 -7.51 8.57
N PHE A 91 -0.21 -7.16 9.23
CA PHE A 91 1.11 -7.72 8.96
C PHE A 91 1.16 -9.23 9.24
N GLU A 92 0.59 -9.68 10.36
CA GLU A 92 0.49 -11.12 10.67
C GLU A 92 -0.33 -11.88 9.62
N SER A 93 -1.43 -11.29 9.18
CA SER A 93 -2.28 -11.84 8.10
C SER A 93 -1.51 -11.95 6.79
N ALA A 94 -0.72 -10.93 6.45
CA ALA A 94 0.15 -10.93 5.28
C ALA A 94 1.22 -12.04 5.34
N ALA A 95 1.88 -12.19 6.50
CA ALA A 95 2.89 -13.22 6.72
C ALA A 95 2.28 -14.62 6.62
N ALA A 96 1.06 -14.82 7.16
CA ALA A 96 0.33 -16.08 7.02
C ALA A 96 -0.03 -16.38 5.55
N LEU A 97 -0.45 -15.37 4.78
CA LEU A 97 -0.77 -15.53 3.36
C LEU A 97 0.46 -15.88 2.52
N SER A 98 1.61 -15.23 2.79
CA SER A 98 2.88 -15.49 2.11
C SER A 98 3.37 -16.94 2.29
N ARG A 99 3.15 -17.51 3.49
CA ARG A 99 3.52 -18.90 3.79
C ARG A 99 2.62 -19.95 3.13
N LYS A 100 1.42 -19.58 2.68
CA LYS A 100 0.53 -20.51 1.97
C LYS A 100 1.06 -20.72 0.55
N LYS A 101 1.64 -21.91 0.29
CA LYS A 101 1.97 -22.34 -1.07
C LYS A 101 0.70 -22.29 -1.93
N PRO A 102 0.77 -21.78 -3.17
CA PRO A 102 -0.33 -21.96 -4.10
C PRO A 102 -0.54 -23.47 -4.26
N ALA A 103 -1.76 -23.95 -3.99
CA ALA A 103 -2.17 -25.27 -4.43
C ALA A 103 -2.12 -25.23 -5.95
N ILE A 104 -1.06 -25.78 -6.53
CA ILE A 104 -1.00 -26.04 -7.97
C ILE A 104 -2.13 -27.03 -8.22
N ARG A 105 -3.19 -26.57 -8.88
CA ARG A 105 -4.24 -27.40 -9.46
C ARG A 105 -4.01 -27.46 -10.96
#